data_AF-A0A3A8FJT5-F1
#
_entry.id   AF-A0A3A8FJT5-F1
#
_cell.length_a   1.000
_cell.length_b   1.000
_cell.length_c   1.000
_cell.angle_alpha   90.00
_cell.angle_beta   90.00
_cell.angle_gamma   90.00
#
_symmetry.space_group_name_H-M   'P 1'
#
loop_
_entity.id
_entity.type
_entity.pdbx_description
1 polymer ?
#
loop_
_entity_poly.entity_id
_entity_poly.type
_entity_poly.pdbx_seq_one_letter_code
_entity_poly.pdbx_strand_id
1 'polypeptide(L)'
;MEQIRPFPPTDLIDRAEEQEAILLAPAPDLKEWVLANWLTIGGELHNPDHDHIAELLHDDENFLAFAWASSACMAKKRMVLGQCEKVMFNQGGWKKARQEQQMRDWFGAVPVYLITIDAAYCEQ
;
A
#
# COMPACT_ATOMS: atom_id res chain seq x y z
N MET A 1 8.41 23.64 -2.29
CA MET A 1 8.43 22.75 -3.48
C MET A 1 7.07 22.11 -3.53
N GLU A 2 6.37 22.18 -4.65
CA GLU A 2 5.13 21.41 -4.84
C GLU A 2 5.49 19.92 -4.69
N GLN A 3 4.88 19.24 -3.73
CA GLN A 3 5.16 17.82 -3.49
C GLN A 3 4.30 16.99 -4.44
N ILE A 4 4.92 16.44 -5.49
CA ILE A 4 4.24 15.63 -6.49
C ILE A 4 3.89 14.27 -5.87
N ARG A 5 2.67 13.78 -6.12
CA ARG A 5 2.29 12.42 -5.72
C ARG A 5 3.21 11.39 -6.37
N PRO A 6 3.58 10.30 -5.67
CA PRO A 6 4.32 9.20 -6.27
C PRO A 6 3.54 8.50 -7.38
N PHE A 7 4.29 7.98 -8.34
CA PHE A 7 3.79 7.12 -9.41
C PHE A 7 4.28 5.70 -9.17
N PRO A 8 3.55 4.68 -9.65
CA PRO A 8 4.01 3.29 -9.55
C PRO A 8 5.37 3.10 -10.25
N PRO A 9 6.21 2.15 -9.79
CA PRO A 9 7.48 1.86 -10.44
C PRO A 9 7.27 1.37 -11.88
N THR A 10 8.00 1.93 -12.85
CA THR A 10 7.90 1.52 -14.26
C THR A 10 8.19 0.03 -14.45
N ASP A 11 9.16 -0.54 -13.72
CA ASP A 11 9.44 -2.00 -13.75
C ASP A 11 8.22 -2.85 -13.38
N LEU A 12 7.36 -2.38 -12.47
CA LEU A 12 6.14 -3.09 -12.10
C LEU A 12 5.16 -3.12 -13.28
N ILE A 13 5.02 -2.01 -13.99
CA ILE A 13 4.13 -1.85 -15.14
C ILE A 13 4.66 -2.69 -16.31
N ASP A 14 5.92 -2.52 -16.69
CA ASP A 14 6.57 -3.25 -17.79
C ASP A 14 6.42 -4.77 -17.61
N ARG A 15 6.70 -5.28 -16.40
CA ARG A 15 6.59 -6.71 -16.10
C ARG A 15 5.16 -7.21 -16.06
N ALA A 16 4.19 -6.33 -15.79
CA ALA A 16 2.78 -6.69 -15.77
C ALA A 16 2.21 -6.82 -17.19
N GLU A 17 2.75 -6.10 -18.18
CA GLU A 17 2.36 -6.28 -19.58
C GLU A 17 2.69 -7.69 -20.09
N GLU A 18 3.71 -8.33 -19.52
CA GLU A 18 4.18 -9.66 -19.91
C GLU A 18 3.53 -10.80 -19.10
N GLN A 19 2.72 -10.50 -18.07
CA GLN A 19 2.24 -11.50 -17.10
C GLN A 19 0.72 -11.43 -16.90
N GLU A 20 0.07 -12.61 -16.92
CA GLU A 20 -1.37 -12.71 -16.61
C GLU A 20 -1.68 -12.51 -15.13
N ALA A 21 -0.71 -12.77 -14.24
CA ALA A 21 -0.89 -12.65 -12.80
C ALA A 21 -0.71 -11.20 -12.33
N ILE A 22 -1.51 -10.78 -11.35
CA ILE A 22 -1.31 -9.49 -10.69
C ILE A 22 0.04 -9.49 -9.99
N LEU A 23 0.84 -8.48 -10.29
CA LEU A 23 2.09 -8.20 -9.61
C LEU A 23 1.86 -7.22 -8.48
N LEU A 24 2.62 -7.39 -7.41
CA LEU A 24 2.57 -6.54 -6.23
C LEU A 24 3.98 -6.02 -5.95
N ALA A 25 4.07 -4.76 -5.52
CA ALA A 25 5.31 -4.16 -5.08
C ALA A 25 5.07 -3.28 -3.85
N PRO A 26 6.04 -3.15 -2.93
CA PRO A 26 5.92 -2.20 -1.82
C PRO A 26 5.93 -0.76 -2.36
N ALA A 27 5.19 0.13 -1.68
CA ALA A 27 5.05 1.55 -2.04
C ALA A 27 5.49 2.47 -0.88
N PRO A 28 6.77 2.44 -0.46
CA PRO A 28 7.24 3.23 0.68
C PRO A 28 7.15 4.75 0.41
N ASP A 29 7.41 5.16 -0.82
CA ASP A 29 7.26 6.54 -1.30
C ASP A 29 5.81 7.04 -1.19
N LEU A 30 4.84 6.18 -1.49
CA LEU A 30 3.42 6.49 -1.30
C LEU A 30 3.07 6.68 0.17
N LYS A 31 3.62 5.85 1.07
CA LYS A 31 3.46 6.04 2.52
C LYS A 31 4.01 7.39 2.97
N GLU A 32 5.22 7.73 2.54
CA GLU A 32 5.86 9.01 2.88
C GLU A 32 5.05 10.21 2.38
N TRP A 33 4.51 10.12 1.16
CA TRP A 33 3.66 11.17 0.61
C TRP A 33 2.34 11.31 1.38
N VAL A 34 1.69 10.21 1.75
CA VAL A 34 0.46 10.24 2.57
C VAL A 34 0.75 10.83 3.94
N LEU A 35 1.85 10.44 4.58
CA LEU A 35 2.27 11.02 5.86
C LEU A 35 2.41 12.54 5.76
N ALA A 36 3.14 13.03 4.77
CA ALA A 36 3.42 14.46 4.60
C ALA A 36 2.16 15.28 4.24
N ASN A 37 1.22 14.70 3.48
CA ASN A 37 0.09 15.46 2.92
C ASN A 37 -1.21 15.29 3.68
N TRP A 38 -1.52 14.08 4.17
CA TRP A 38 -2.80 13.76 4.79
C TRP A 38 -2.73 13.70 6.32
N LEU A 39 -1.57 13.33 6.87
CA LEU A 39 -1.43 12.99 8.30
C LEU A 39 -0.54 13.98 9.07
N THR A 40 0.01 14.98 8.39
CA THR A 40 0.84 16.03 9.01
C THR A 40 0.08 17.36 9.01
N ILE A 41 0.01 18.01 10.17
CA ILE A 41 -0.59 19.34 10.30
C ILE A 41 0.12 20.31 9.35
N GLY A 42 -0.66 21.01 8.53
CA GLY A 42 -0.15 21.92 7.50
C GLY A 42 0.14 21.26 6.16
N GLY A 43 -0.04 19.94 6.03
CA GLY A 43 -0.09 19.25 4.74
C GLY A 43 -1.29 19.71 3.90
N GLU A 44 -1.14 19.71 2.58
CA GLU A 44 -2.15 20.24 1.66
C GLU A 44 -3.50 19.52 1.76
N LEU A 45 -3.46 18.22 2.07
CA LEU A 45 -4.62 17.34 2.15
C LEU A 45 -4.89 16.91 3.60
N HIS A 46 -4.37 17.66 4.59
CA HIS A 46 -4.50 17.29 5.99
C HIS A 46 -5.96 17.18 6.37
N ASN A 47 -6.33 16.05 6.98
CA ASN A 47 -7.65 15.82 7.52
C ASN A 47 -7.54 15.53 9.03
N PRO A 48 -8.03 16.42 9.91
CA PRO A 48 -8.02 16.20 11.36
C PRO A 48 -8.69 14.90 11.81
N ASP A 49 -9.68 14.39 11.05
CA ASP A 49 -10.32 13.11 11.35
C ASP A 49 -9.32 11.94 11.30
N HIS A 50 -8.17 12.11 10.64
CA HIS A 50 -7.11 11.11 10.53
C HIS A 50 -5.98 11.27 11.56
N ASP A 51 -6.05 12.23 12.48
CA ASP A 51 -4.97 12.47 13.46
C ASP A 51 -4.66 11.22 14.31
N HIS A 52 -5.69 10.43 14.62
CA HIS A 52 -5.55 9.14 15.32
C HIS A 52 -4.65 8.13 14.57
N ILE A 53 -4.59 8.20 13.22
CA ILE A 53 -3.71 7.34 12.41
C ILE A 53 -2.26 7.79 12.55
N ALA A 54 -2.03 9.11 12.61
CA ALA A 54 -0.69 9.67 12.82
C ALA A 54 -0.14 9.29 14.19
N GLU A 55 -0.97 9.34 15.24
CA GLU A 55 -0.62 8.86 16.59
C GLU A 55 -0.23 7.38 16.58
N LEU A 56 -1.04 6.52 15.94
CA LEU A 56 -0.75 5.09 15.85
C LEU A 56 0.54 4.78 15.06
N LEU A 57 0.84 5.57 14.02
CA LEU A 57 2.07 5.45 13.25
C LEU A 57 3.31 5.96 14.00
N HIS A 58 3.14 6.94 14.88
CA HIS A 58 4.20 7.40 15.76
C HIS A 58 4.54 6.34 16.82
N ASP A 59 3.54 5.63 17.35
CA ASP A 59 3.74 4.55 18.32
C ASP A 59 4.31 3.27 17.69
N ASP A 60 3.87 2.94 16.47
CA ASP A 60 4.38 1.81 15.68
C ASP A 60 4.49 2.20 14.21
N GLU A 61 5.72 2.36 13.72
CA GLU A 61 5.97 2.66 12.31
C GLU A 61 5.42 1.59 11.36
N ASN A 62 5.21 0.35 11.83
CA ASN A 62 4.66 -0.76 11.08
C ASN A 62 3.13 -0.83 11.13
N PHE A 63 2.46 0.14 11.79
CA PHE A 63 1.01 0.18 11.88
C PHE A 63 0.34 0.20 10.49
N LEU A 64 0.90 0.98 9.56
CA LEU A 64 0.37 1.11 8.20
C LEU A 64 1.49 1.00 7.16
N ALA A 65 1.27 0.14 6.16
CA ALA A 65 2.13 0.00 4.98
C ALA A 65 1.31 0.17 3.70
N PHE A 66 2.02 0.40 2.59
CA PHE A 66 1.42 0.62 1.28
C PHE A 66 2.04 -0.30 0.24
N ALA A 67 1.24 -0.73 -0.72
CA ALA A 67 1.65 -1.52 -1.86
C ALA A 67 0.96 -1.05 -3.15
N TRP A 68 1.65 -1.23 -4.26
CA TRP A 68 1.09 -1.15 -5.59
C TRP A 68 0.63 -2.53 -6.05
N ALA A 69 -0.50 -2.59 -6.74
CA ALA A 69 -0.95 -3.74 -7.52
C ALA A 69 -0.95 -3.38 -9.00
N SER A 70 -0.41 -4.23 -9.87
CA SER A 70 -0.30 -3.92 -11.30
C SER A 70 -1.65 -3.75 -12.00
N SER A 71 -2.75 -4.22 -11.40
CA SER A 71 -4.11 -3.93 -11.83
C SER A 71 -5.10 -4.03 -10.67
N ALA A 72 -6.27 -3.41 -10.85
CA ALA A 72 -7.38 -3.55 -9.91
C ALA A 72 -7.84 -4.99 -9.70
N CYS A 73 -8.29 -5.29 -8.48
CA CYS A 73 -8.97 -6.54 -8.20
C CYS A 73 -10.49 -6.43 -8.45
N MET A 74 -11.13 -7.58 -8.67
CA MET A 74 -12.59 -7.66 -8.82
C MET A 74 -13.24 -8.13 -7.53
N ALA A 75 -14.10 -7.30 -6.95
CA ALA A 75 -14.91 -7.65 -5.78
C ALA A 75 -16.39 -7.40 -6.05
N LYS A 76 -17.24 -8.41 -5.88
CA LYS A 76 -18.70 -8.31 -6.08
C LYS A 76 -19.08 -7.68 -7.44
N LYS A 77 -18.40 -8.09 -8.52
CA LYS A 77 -18.55 -7.55 -9.89
C LYS A 77 -18.22 -6.05 -10.03
N ARG A 78 -17.44 -5.49 -9.11
CA ARG A 78 -16.93 -4.13 -9.17
C ARG A 78 -15.40 -4.15 -9.18
N MET A 79 -14.83 -3.19 -9.89
CA MET A 79 -13.41 -2.91 -9.89
C MET A 79 -13.06 -2.17 -8.59
N VAL A 80 -12.01 -2.63 -7.91
CA VAL A 80 -11.50 -2.01 -6.67
C VAL A 80 -10.13 -1.41 -6.98
N LEU A 81 -10.09 -0.07 -7.03
CA LEU A 81 -8.87 0.70 -7.33
C LEU A 81 -7.95 0.89 -6.12
N GLY A 82 -8.48 0.67 -4.91
CA GLY A 82 -7.72 0.77 -3.69
C GLY A 82 -8.46 0.08 -2.55
N GLN A 83 -7.71 -0.57 -1.67
CA GLN A 83 -8.25 -1.28 -0.52
C GLN A 83 -7.33 -1.11 0.69
N CYS A 84 -7.92 -0.81 1.84
CA CYS A 84 -7.26 -0.88 3.14
C CYS A 84 -7.77 -2.11 3.89
N GLU A 85 -6.85 -2.93 4.40
CA GLU A 85 -7.20 -4.11 5.19
C GLU A 85 -6.25 -4.33 6.36
N LYS A 86 -6.79 -4.91 7.44
CA LYS A 86 -5.95 -5.47 8.51
C LYS A 86 -5.29 -6.73 7.98
N VAL A 87 -3.96 -6.82 8.09
CA VAL A 87 -3.22 -7.97 7.57
C VAL A 87 -3.56 -9.22 8.37
N MET A 88 -4.18 -10.20 7.71
CA MET A 88 -4.64 -11.45 8.32
C MET A 88 -4.30 -12.63 7.41
N PHE A 89 -3.54 -13.60 7.91
CA PHE A 89 -3.21 -14.82 7.16
C PHE A 89 -4.14 -15.97 7.55
N ASN A 90 -5.20 -16.17 6.76
CA ASN A 90 -6.22 -17.21 6.99
C ASN A 90 -5.77 -18.62 6.54
N GLN A 91 -4.50 -18.96 6.76
CA GLN A 91 -3.90 -20.25 6.44
C GLN A 91 -2.85 -20.63 7.48
N GLY A 92 -2.45 -21.91 7.52
CA GLY A 92 -1.38 -22.42 8.40
C GLY A 92 -0.14 -22.89 7.64
N GLY A 93 0.88 -23.32 8.40
CA GLY A 93 2.09 -23.95 7.89
C GLY A 93 2.83 -23.10 6.84
N TRP A 94 3.34 -23.74 5.79
CA TRP A 94 4.11 -23.06 4.74
C TRP A 94 3.32 -22.01 3.95
N LYS A 95 1.98 -22.13 3.86
CA LYS A 95 1.16 -21.11 3.19
C LYS A 95 1.19 -19.79 3.96
N LYS A 96 1.14 -19.85 5.29
CA LYS A 96 1.28 -18.68 6.16
C LYS A 96 2.71 -18.13 6.11
N ALA A 97 3.70 -19.01 6.27
CA ALA A 97 5.10 -18.62 6.29
C ALA A 97 5.53 -17.85 5.02
N ARG A 98 5.10 -18.28 3.82
CA ARG A 98 5.40 -17.55 2.58
C ARG A 98 4.78 -16.15 2.52
N GLN A 99 3.56 -16.00 3.03
CA GLN A 99 2.88 -14.70 3.06
C GLN A 99 3.52 -13.76 4.09
N GLU A 100 3.89 -14.27 5.27
CA GLU A 100 4.62 -13.50 6.29
C GLU A 100 6.01 -13.10 5.80
N GLN A 101 6.74 -14.01 5.14
CA GLN A 101 8.04 -13.72 4.55
C GLN A 101 7.94 -12.58 3.54
N GLN A 102 6.94 -12.61 2.64
CA GLN A 102 6.74 -11.55 1.65
C GLN A 102 6.58 -10.17 2.30
N MET A 103 5.78 -10.08 3.37
CA MET A 103 5.59 -8.81 4.09
C MET A 103 6.89 -8.34 4.75
N ARG A 104 7.65 -9.26 5.38
CA ARG A 104 8.93 -8.92 6.03
C ARG A 104 10.00 -8.49 5.03
N ASP A 105 10.05 -9.13 3.86
CA ASP A 105 10.99 -8.75 2.81
C ASP A 105 10.70 -7.37 2.24
N TRP A 106 9.42 -6.98 2.21
CA TRP A 106 8.98 -5.68 1.71
C TRP A 106 9.06 -4.57 2.76
N PHE A 107 8.67 -4.85 4.00
CA PHE A 107 8.41 -3.83 5.02
C PHE A 107 9.26 -3.99 6.28
N GLY A 108 10.15 -4.99 6.35
CA GLY A 108 10.92 -5.33 7.55
C GLY A 108 10.12 -6.04 8.64
N ALA A 109 8.79 -5.94 8.61
CA ALA A 109 7.85 -6.55 9.54
C ALA A 109 6.58 -7.03 8.82
N VAL A 110 5.68 -7.68 9.57
CA VAL A 110 4.30 -7.86 9.12
C VAL A 110 3.53 -6.62 9.58
N PRO A 111 3.06 -5.74 8.68
CA PRO A 111 2.37 -4.53 9.08
C PRO A 111 0.99 -4.85 9.66
N VAL A 112 0.46 -3.95 10.50
CA VAL A 112 -0.88 -4.14 11.08
C VAL A 112 -1.96 -3.96 10.01
N TYR A 113 -1.83 -2.89 9.21
CA TYR A 113 -2.69 -2.58 8.08
C TYR A 113 -1.89 -2.42 6.79
N LEU A 114 -2.47 -2.84 5.68
CA LEU A 114 -1.92 -2.67 4.34
C LEU A 114 -2.95 -1.94 3.47
N ILE A 115 -2.51 -0.87 2.82
CA ILE A 115 -3.24 -0.23 1.72
C ILE A 115 -2.62 -0.69 0.41
N THR A 116 -3.43 -1.30 -0.45
CA THR A 116 -3.02 -1.68 -1.80
C THR A 116 -3.76 -0.81 -2.82
N ILE A 117 -3.03 -0.21 -3.77
CA ILE A 117 -3.59 0.69 -4.79
C ILE A 117 -3.28 0.16 -6.19
N ASP A 118 -4.24 0.31 -7.11
CA ASP A 118 -4.09 -0.01 -8.53
C ASP A 118 -3.09 0.94 -9.22
N ALA A 119 -1.94 0.38 -9.59
CA ALA A 119 -0.86 1.05 -10.29
C ALA A 119 -1.30 1.51 -11.70
N ALA A 120 -1.99 0.66 -12.46
CA ALA A 120 -2.40 0.99 -13.84
C ALA A 120 -3.40 2.15 -13.88
N TYR A 121 -4.21 2.31 -12.83
CA TYR A 121 -5.06 3.48 -12.67
C TYR A 121 -4.25 4.73 -12.29
N CYS A 122 -3.27 4.60 -11.40
CA CYS A 122 -2.47 5.71 -10.90
C CYS A 122 -1.37 6.22 -11.84
N GLU A 123 -1.02 5.47 -12.88
CA GLU A 123 -0.10 5.88 -13.94
C GLU A 123 -0.74 6.88 -14.94
N GLN A 124 -2.08 6.94 -15.00
CA GLN A 124 -2.85 7.89 -15.84
C GLN A 124 -2.83 9.32 -15.26
#